data_AF-A0A256XM79-F1
#
_entry.id   AF-A0A256XM79-F1
#
_cell.length_a   1.000
_cell.length_b   1.000
_cell.length_c   1.000
_cell.angle_alpha   90.00
_cell.angle_beta   90.00
_cell.angle_gamma   90.00
#
_symmetry.space_group_name_H-M   'P 1'
#
loop_
_entity.id
_entity.type
_entity.pdbx_description
1 polymer ?
#
loop_
_entity_poly.entity_id
_entity_poly.type
_entity_poly.pdbx_seq_one_letter_code
_entity_poly.pdbx_strand_id
1 'polypeptide(L)'
;MRIIAADSGGAILKDDYEPTCIVGTAAVLVEPPYRHPSVVLWKPFEYNLNEREPILNEMLFCLELLKKCGADVIHLDISLGGVNLFDLDAKRLANYKVSPRGRRVLEGLIPKLKNSAKGFDNIKILLVGKDSSAVRIAELTVGINGLLYIIDKFMKEEKEKVLYGLPRESSVLVGKNHLTIKSLKVSEFDISITVNLPENLLNDIEILEYPNPIASGFRVIELRRRR
;
A
#
# COMPACT_ATOMS: atom_id res chain seq x y z
N MET A 1 -9.67 -10.95 -16.62
CA MET A 1 -10.19 -9.91 -15.72
C MET A 1 -9.05 -8.99 -15.32
N ARG A 2 -9.18 -7.69 -15.53
CA ARG A 2 -8.24 -6.63 -15.20
C ARG A 2 -8.73 -5.92 -13.94
N ILE A 3 -7.90 -5.86 -12.90
CA ILE A 3 -8.28 -5.37 -11.58
C ILE A 3 -7.46 -4.13 -11.26
N ILE A 4 -8.12 -3.05 -10.86
CA ILE A 4 -7.43 -1.92 -10.22
C ILE A 4 -7.57 -2.04 -8.70
N ALA A 5 -6.49 -1.80 -7.98
CA ALA A 5 -6.50 -1.70 -6.53
C ALA A 5 -5.53 -0.61 -6.08
N ALA A 6 -5.70 -0.14 -4.85
CA ALA A 6 -4.77 0.79 -4.23
C ALA A 6 -4.54 0.43 -2.78
N ASP A 7 -3.41 0.87 -2.26
CA ASP A 7 -3.07 0.82 -0.85
C ASP A 7 -2.18 2.00 -0.47
N SER A 8 -2.24 2.38 0.80
CA SER A 8 -1.36 3.38 1.40
C SER A 8 -0.56 2.74 2.53
N GLY A 9 0.76 2.87 2.49
CA GLY A 9 1.61 2.08 3.35
C GLY A 9 3.05 2.56 3.41
N GLY A 10 3.87 1.73 4.06
CA GLY A 10 5.23 2.11 4.42
C GLY A 10 5.24 3.17 5.52
N ALA A 11 6.13 3.06 6.50
CA ALA A 11 6.16 4.01 7.59
C ALA A 11 7.57 4.53 7.87
N ILE A 12 7.72 5.83 8.11
CA ILE A 12 8.93 6.33 8.77
C ILE A 12 8.79 5.97 10.25
N LEU A 13 9.85 5.44 10.85
CA LEU A 13 9.86 5.06 12.25
C LEU A 13 10.82 5.96 13.05
N LYS A 14 10.48 6.17 14.31
CA LYS A 14 11.41 6.69 15.33
C LYS A 14 12.39 5.60 15.77
N ASP A 15 13.38 6.00 16.57
CA ASP A 15 14.37 5.08 17.16
C ASP A 15 13.78 4.01 18.09
N ASP A 16 12.59 4.24 18.63
CA ASP A 16 11.82 3.29 19.45
C ASP A 16 10.89 2.40 18.61
N TYR A 17 11.00 2.45 17.28
CA TYR A 17 10.23 1.70 16.30
C TYR A 17 8.76 2.13 16.16
N GLU A 18 8.32 3.17 16.87
CA GLU A 18 7.00 3.74 16.64
C GLU A 18 6.92 4.43 15.27
N PRO A 19 5.84 4.22 14.50
CA PRO A 19 5.64 4.95 13.26
C PRO A 19 5.39 6.43 13.54
N THR A 20 5.93 7.31 12.68
CA THR A 20 5.65 8.74 12.68
C THR A 20 4.61 9.11 11.63
N CYS A 21 4.75 8.57 10.42
CA CYS A 21 3.86 8.82 9.29
C CYS A 21 3.85 7.64 8.32
N ILE A 22 2.82 7.59 7.47
CA ILE A 22 2.74 6.69 6.31
C ILE A 22 3.34 7.40 5.09
N VAL A 23 4.02 6.69 4.18
CA VAL A 23 4.95 7.27 3.18
C VAL A 23 4.35 7.42 1.77
N GLY A 24 3.11 7.02 1.54
CA GLY A 24 2.36 7.42 0.34
C GLY A 24 1.27 6.45 -0.05
N THR A 25 0.82 6.57 -1.30
CA THR A 25 -0.26 5.75 -1.87
C THR A 25 0.11 5.26 -3.26
N ALA A 26 -0.09 3.96 -3.50
CA ALA A 26 0.06 3.32 -4.79
C ALA A 26 -1.31 2.82 -5.28
N ALA A 27 -1.65 3.08 -6.55
CA ALA A 27 -2.64 2.30 -7.29
C ALA A 27 -1.96 1.46 -8.35
N VAL A 28 -2.49 0.27 -8.57
CA VAL A 28 -1.97 -0.71 -9.51
C VAL A 28 -3.08 -1.24 -10.39
N LEU A 29 -2.74 -1.48 -11.65
CA LEU A 29 -3.51 -2.35 -12.54
C LEU A 29 -2.87 -3.72 -12.50
N VAL A 30 -3.66 -4.76 -12.26
CA VAL A 30 -3.20 -6.14 -12.18
C VAL A 30 -4.01 -7.00 -13.16
N GLU A 31 -3.29 -7.82 -13.93
CA GLU A 31 -3.82 -8.69 -14.97
C GLU A 31 -3.30 -10.13 -14.75
N PRO A 32 -3.89 -11.17 -15.37
CA PRO A 32 -3.35 -12.52 -15.31
C PRO A 32 -1.84 -12.53 -15.61
N PRO A 33 -0.99 -13.20 -14.81
CA PRO A 33 -1.33 -14.20 -13.78
C PRO A 33 -1.54 -13.65 -12.35
N TYR A 34 -1.77 -12.34 -12.19
CA TYR A 34 -2.06 -11.69 -10.89
C TYR A 34 -0.92 -11.73 -9.87
N ARG A 35 0.32 -11.55 -10.34
CA ARG A 35 1.55 -11.67 -9.51
C ARG A 35 2.31 -10.36 -9.34
N HIS A 36 2.12 -9.40 -10.25
CA HIS A 36 2.83 -8.13 -10.29
C HIS A 36 1.93 -7.08 -10.97
N PRO A 37 2.20 -5.77 -10.78
CA PRO A 37 1.43 -4.72 -11.43
C PRO A 37 1.82 -4.60 -12.90
N SER A 38 0.83 -4.48 -13.79
CA SER A 38 1.04 -4.11 -15.20
C SER A 38 1.28 -2.60 -15.35
N VAL A 39 0.58 -1.80 -14.53
CA VAL A 39 0.72 -0.33 -14.48
C VAL A 39 0.70 0.10 -13.02
N VAL A 40 1.55 1.06 -12.67
CA VAL A 40 1.64 1.65 -11.34
C VAL A 40 1.39 3.14 -11.42
N LEU A 41 0.55 3.67 -10.53
CA LEU A 41 0.44 5.07 -10.19
C LEU A 41 0.86 5.24 -8.74
N TRP A 42 1.97 5.92 -8.49
CA TRP A 42 2.53 6.15 -7.16
C TRP A 42 2.73 7.64 -6.91
N LYS A 43 2.40 8.11 -5.70
CA LYS A 43 2.88 9.42 -5.22
C LYS A 43 3.27 9.32 -3.73
N PRO A 44 4.39 9.95 -3.34
CA PRO A 44 4.75 10.05 -1.93
C PRO A 44 3.82 11.04 -1.23
N PHE A 45 3.37 10.67 -0.04
CA PHE A 45 2.64 11.53 0.88
C PHE A 45 3.08 11.15 2.29
N GLU A 46 3.27 12.12 3.17
CA GLU A 46 3.52 11.85 4.59
C GLU A 46 2.22 12.06 5.36
N TYR A 47 1.41 11.01 5.49
CA TYR A 47 0.15 11.07 6.24
C TYR A 47 0.41 10.95 7.74
N ASN A 48 -0.21 11.83 8.53
CA ASN A 48 -0.22 11.65 9.97
C ASN A 48 -1.07 10.41 10.32
N LEU A 49 -0.65 9.63 11.32
CA LEU A 49 -1.35 8.39 11.70
C LEU A 49 -2.82 8.58 12.14
N ASN A 50 -3.20 9.80 12.49
CA ASN A 50 -4.55 10.15 12.91
C ASN A 50 -5.47 10.54 11.73
N GLU A 51 -4.92 10.72 10.53
CA GLU A 51 -5.69 11.10 9.35
C GLU A 51 -6.46 9.91 8.79
N ARG A 52 -7.77 10.09 8.60
CA ARG A 52 -8.66 9.07 8.01
C ARG A 52 -8.75 9.18 6.48
N GLU A 53 -7.77 9.84 5.89
CA GLU A 53 -7.68 10.17 4.47
C GLU A 53 -7.10 9.06 3.55
N PRO A 54 -6.30 8.07 4.02
CA PRO A 54 -5.65 7.11 3.12
C PRO A 54 -6.62 6.41 2.16
N ILE A 55 -7.73 5.89 2.68
CA ILE A 55 -8.71 5.15 1.87
C ILE A 55 -9.48 6.02 0.86
N LEU A 56 -9.64 7.32 1.13
CA LEU A 56 -10.20 8.25 0.15
C LEU A 56 -9.18 8.52 -0.96
N ASN A 57 -7.90 8.66 -0.60
CA ASN A 57 -6.83 8.84 -1.58
C ASN A 57 -6.64 7.58 -2.43
N GLU A 58 -6.69 6.40 -1.85
CA GLU A 58 -6.68 5.11 -2.56
C GLU A 58 -7.80 5.02 -3.60
N MET A 59 -9.03 5.40 -3.22
CA MET A 59 -10.15 5.49 -4.15
C MET A 59 -9.86 6.47 -5.29
N LEU A 60 -9.38 7.68 -4.98
CA LEU A 60 -9.06 8.68 -6.01
C LEU A 60 -7.96 8.19 -6.97
N PHE A 61 -6.96 7.50 -6.45
CA PHE A 61 -5.90 6.89 -7.25
C PHE A 61 -6.43 5.77 -8.15
N CYS A 62 -7.34 4.92 -7.63
CA CYS A 62 -8.00 3.91 -8.45
C CYS A 62 -8.77 4.54 -9.61
N LEU A 63 -9.52 5.62 -9.35
CA LEU A 63 -10.29 6.32 -10.37
C LEU A 63 -9.38 7.06 -11.38
N GLU A 64 -8.26 7.63 -10.92
CA GLU A 64 -7.26 8.23 -11.80
C GLU A 64 -6.66 7.17 -12.75
N LEU A 65 -6.30 6.00 -12.21
CA LEU A 65 -5.74 4.91 -13.01
C LEU A 65 -6.80 4.29 -13.96
N LEU A 66 -8.05 4.19 -13.50
CA LEU A 66 -9.17 3.70 -14.31
C LEU A 66 -9.38 4.57 -15.55
N LYS A 67 -9.33 5.90 -15.41
CA LYS A 67 -9.42 6.85 -16.54
C LYS A 67 -8.30 6.66 -17.56
N LYS A 68 -7.10 6.27 -17.13
CA LYS A 68 -5.93 6.12 -18.00
C LYS A 68 -5.91 4.78 -18.74
N CYS A 69 -6.30 3.69 -18.08
CA CYS A 69 -6.02 2.34 -18.58
C CYS A 69 -7.25 1.45 -18.72
N GLY A 70 -8.40 1.83 -18.15
CA GLY A 70 -9.58 0.97 -18.00
C GLY A 70 -9.32 -0.24 -17.09
N ALA A 71 -10.40 -0.87 -16.61
CA ALA A 71 -10.38 -2.12 -15.85
C ALA A 71 -11.80 -2.72 -15.79
N ASP A 72 -11.89 -3.99 -15.39
CA ASP A 72 -13.18 -4.68 -15.22
C ASP A 72 -13.78 -4.42 -13.83
N VAL A 73 -12.93 -4.20 -12.83
CA VAL A 73 -13.33 -4.07 -11.42
C VAL A 73 -12.27 -3.28 -10.64
N ILE A 74 -12.72 -2.55 -9.61
CA ILE A 74 -11.86 -1.95 -8.59
C ILE A 74 -11.99 -2.75 -7.29
N HIS A 75 -10.88 -3.07 -6.64
CA HIS A 75 -10.85 -3.61 -5.28
C HIS A 75 -10.32 -2.55 -4.31
N LEU A 76 -11.09 -2.24 -3.27
CA LEU A 76 -10.67 -1.34 -2.19
C LEU A 76 -10.25 -2.13 -0.94
N ASP A 77 -9.32 -1.58 -0.16
CA ASP A 77 -8.86 -2.18 1.09
C ASP A 77 -9.85 -1.97 2.26
N ILE A 78 -11.08 -2.44 2.07
CA ILE A 78 -12.10 -2.50 3.11
C ILE A 78 -12.65 -3.91 3.13
N SER A 79 -12.45 -4.64 4.23
CA SER A 79 -12.91 -6.02 4.35
C SER A 79 -14.41 -6.11 4.66
N LEU A 80 -15.26 -6.09 3.62
CA LEU A 80 -16.71 -6.27 3.74
C LEU A 80 -17.24 -7.37 2.81
N GLY A 81 -16.45 -8.45 2.66
CA GLY A 81 -16.86 -9.65 1.94
C GLY A 81 -17.06 -9.46 0.44
N GLY A 82 -16.42 -8.43 -0.15
CA GLY A 82 -16.49 -8.17 -1.59
C GLY A 82 -17.80 -7.54 -2.06
N VAL A 83 -18.59 -6.95 -1.16
CA VAL A 83 -19.78 -6.19 -1.54
C VAL A 83 -19.41 -5.00 -2.44
N ASN A 84 -20.24 -4.73 -3.45
CA ASN A 84 -20.08 -3.53 -4.27
C ASN A 84 -20.41 -2.27 -3.44
N LEU A 85 -19.60 -1.23 -3.58
CA LEU A 85 -19.75 0.03 -2.85
C LEU A 85 -21.14 0.64 -3.02
N PHE A 86 -21.65 0.67 -4.25
CA PHE A 86 -22.95 1.27 -4.56
C PHE A 86 -24.13 0.52 -3.91
N ASP A 87 -23.96 -0.78 -3.67
CA ASP A 87 -24.94 -1.67 -3.06
C ASP A 87 -25.05 -1.53 -1.53
N LEU A 88 -24.17 -0.74 -0.89
CA LEU A 88 -24.18 -0.53 0.55
C LEU A 88 -25.06 0.63 0.99
N ASP A 89 -26.01 0.36 1.88
CA ASP A 89 -26.73 1.35 2.68
C ASP A 89 -26.52 1.07 4.19
N ALA A 90 -27.05 1.95 5.04
CA ALA A 90 -26.93 1.80 6.49
C ALA A 90 -27.53 0.47 7.00
N LYS A 91 -28.62 0.01 6.38
CA LYS A 91 -29.31 -1.24 6.75
C LYS A 91 -28.43 -2.46 6.42
N ARG A 92 -27.88 -2.52 5.20
CA ARG A 92 -26.96 -3.58 4.78
C ARG A 92 -25.68 -3.56 5.61
N LEU A 93 -25.12 -2.39 5.89
CA LEU A 93 -23.92 -2.27 6.72
C LEU A 93 -24.14 -2.84 8.14
N ALA A 94 -25.35 -2.70 8.69
CA ALA A 94 -25.70 -3.24 10.01
C ALA A 94 -25.63 -4.78 10.09
N ASN A 95 -25.76 -5.47 8.95
CA ASN A 95 -25.70 -6.93 8.86
C ASN A 95 -24.25 -7.48 8.82
N TYR A 96 -23.25 -6.64 8.60
CA TYR A 96 -21.85 -7.06 8.61
C TYR A 96 -21.29 -7.15 10.02
N LYS A 97 -20.48 -8.18 10.25
CA LYS A 97 -19.72 -8.41 11.49
C LYS A 97 -18.56 -7.42 11.60
N VAL A 98 -18.89 -6.17 11.93
CA VAL A 98 -17.92 -5.08 12.15
C VAL A 98 -18.03 -4.61 13.59
N SER A 99 -16.90 -4.25 14.21
CA SER A 99 -16.89 -3.67 15.55
C SER A 99 -17.72 -2.37 15.60
N PRO A 100 -18.28 -1.97 16.75
CA PRO A 100 -19.04 -0.72 16.86
C PRO A 100 -18.23 0.53 16.47
N ARG A 101 -16.91 0.51 16.73
CA ARG A 101 -16.00 1.58 16.27
C ARG A 101 -15.83 1.54 14.75
N GLY A 102 -15.58 0.38 14.17
CA GLY A 102 -15.43 0.23 12.72
C GLY A 102 -16.69 0.62 11.96
N ARG A 103 -17.87 0.27 12.49
CA ARG A 103 -19.17 0.65 11.90
C ARG A 103 -19.33 2.17 11.80
N ARG A 104 -19.06 2.91 12.89
CA ARG A 104 -19.11 4.39 12.89
C ARG A 104 -18.13 5.01 11.88
N VAL A 105 -16.96 4.40 11.71
CA VAL A 105 -16.00 4.86 10.69
C VAL A 105 -16.57 4.64 9.28
N LEU A 106 -17.11 3.46 9.01
CA LEU A 106 -17.69 3.12 7.70
C LEU A 106 -18.93 3.97 7.37
N GLU A 107 -19.80 4.23 8.34
CA GLU A 107 -20.99 5.08 8.16
C GLU A 107 -20.61 6.50 7.68
N GLY A 108 -19.50 7.05 8.16
CA GLY A 108 -18.99 8.35 7.71
C GLY A 108 -18.20 8.28 6.39
N LEU A 109 -17.56 7.14 6.11
CA LEU A 109 -16.66 6.98 4.97
C LEU A 109 -17.41 6.58 3.68
N ILE A 110 -18.35 5.63 3.75
CA ILE A 110 -19.05 5.08 2.58
C ILE A 110 -19.75 6.18 1.76
N PRO A 111 -20.46 7.16 2.35
CA PRO A 111 -21.05 8.26 1.57
C PRO A 111 -20.01 9.08 0.82
N LYS A 112 -18.84 9.31 1.42
CA LYS A 112 -17.73 10.05 0.77
C LYS A 112 -17.15 9.26 -0.40
N LEU A 113 -16.91 7.96 -0.22
CA LEU A 113 -16.45 7.07 -1.29
C LEU A 113 -17.43 7.05 -2.47
N LYS A 114 -18.73 6.89 -2.19
CA LYS A 114 -19.78 6.96 -3.21
C LYS A 114 -19.78 8.30 -3.94
N ASN A 115 -19.61 9.39 -3.20
CA ASN A 115 -19.55 10.72 -3.80
C ASN A 115 -18.33 10.88 -4.73
N SER A 116 -17.16 10.38 -4.34
CA SER A 116 -15.95 10.41 -5.17
C SER A 116 -16.07 9.55 -6.43
N ALA A 117 -16.82 8.44 -6.36
CA ALA A 117 -17.06 7.53 -7.48
C ALA A 117 -18.25 7.91 -8.36
N LYS A 118 -18.89 9.07 -8.15
CA LYS A 118 -19.98 9.55 -9.03
C LYS A 118 -19.51 9.59 -10.48
N GLY A 119 -20.29 9.00 -11.38
CA GLY A 119 -19.95 8.89 -12.81
C GLY A 119 -19.13 7.66 -13.18
N PHE A 120 -18.85 6.78 -12.20
CA PHE A 120 -18.23 5.46 -12.40
C PHE A 120 -19.19 4.32 -12.02
N ASP A 121 -20.50 4.56 -12.04
CA ASP A 121 -21.51 3.59 -11.58
C ASP A 121 -21.56 2.32 -12.47
N ASN A 122 -20.94 2.37 -13.65
CA ASN A 122 -20.80 1.27 -14.59
C ASN A 122 -19.69 0.27 -14.23
N ILE A 123 -18.78 0.61 -13.31
CA ILE A 123 -17.75 -0.31 -12.82
C ILE A 123 -18.08 -0.79 -11.40
N LYS A 124 -17.83 -2.08 -11.15
CA LYS A 124 -17.97 -2.62 -9.80
C LYS A 124 -16.79 -2.15 -8.95
N ILE A 125 -17.08 -1.64 -7.76
CA ILE A 125 -16.08 -1.25 -6.77
C ILE A 125 -16.28 -2.15 -5.55
N LEU A 126 -15.49 -3.21 -5.45
CA LEU A 126 -15.67 -4.26 -4.46
C LEU A 126 -14.85 -3.96 -3.20
N LEU A 127 -15.50 -4.07 -2.05
CA LEU A 127 -14.88 -3.93 -0.74
C LEU A 127 -14.36 -5.29 -0.27
N VAL A 128 -13.22 -5.69 -0.84
CA VAL A 128 -12.61 -7.01 -0.63
C VAL A 128 -11.61 -6.99 0.52
N GLY A 129 -10.83 -5.91 0.67
CA GLY A 129 -9.79 -5.86 1.68
C GLY A 129 -8.61 -6.78 1.38
N LYS A 130 -7.98 -7.26 2.46
CA LYS A 130 -6.86 -8.20 2.50
C LYS A 130 -7.04 -9.52 1.71
N ASP A 131 -8.26 -9.89 1.34
CA ASP A 131 -8.53 -11.11 0.57
C ASP A 131 -8.28 -10.90 -0.95
N SER A 132 -7.94 -9.67 -1.36
CA SER A 132 -7.60 -9.32 -2.74
C SER A 132 -6.09 -9.37 -2.98
N SER A 133 -5.65 -10.23 -3.91
CA SER A 133 -4.24 -10.24 -4.36
C SER A 133 -3.83 -8.91 -5.00
N ALA A 134 -4.75 -8.21 -5.67
CA ALA A 134 -4.46 -6.90 -6.25
C ALA A 134 -4.22 -5.82 -5.18
N VAL A 135 -4.96 -5.86 -4.06
CA VAL A 135 -4.73 -4.96 -2.92
C VAL A 135 -3.36 -5.28 -2.30
N ARG A 136 -3.04 -6.56 -2.14
CA ARG A 136 -1.71 -6.98 -1.67
C ARG A 136 -0.58 -6.53 -2.61
N ILE A 137 -0.77 -6.59 -3.91
CA ILE A 137 0.20 -6.07 -4.89
C ILE A 137 0.33 -4.56 -4.74
N ALA A 138 -0.76 -3.83 -4.51
CA ALA A 138 -0.71 -2.40 -4.22
C ALA A 138 0.10 -2.11 -2.94
N GLU A 139 -0.15 -2.87 -1.87
CA GLU A 139 0.55 -2.78 -0.57
C GLU A 139 2.06 -3.00 -0.72
N LEU A 140 2.47 -4.05 -1.43
CA LEU A 140 3.89 -4.29 -1.69
C LEU A 140 4.46 -3.18 -2.60
N THR A 141 3.68 -2.67 -3.55
CA THR A 141 4.11 -1.57 -4.45
C THR A 141 4.39 -0.30 -3.66
N VAL A 142 3.53 0.08 -2.71
CA VAL A 142 3.79 1.21 -1.81
C VAL A 142 4.98 0.93 -0.89
N GLY A 143 5.12 -0.29 -0.37
CA GLY A 143 6.27 -0.66 0.46
C GLY A 143 7.62 -0.44 -0.22
N ILE A 144 7.75 -0.79 -1.50
CA ILE A 144 9.02 -0.62 -2.20
C ILE A 144 9.23 0.79 -2.76
N ASN A 145 8.18 1.43 -3.30
CA ASN A 145 8.30 2.81 -3.77
C ASN A 145 8.48 3.80 -2.61
N GLY A 146 7.87 3.53 -1.47
CA GLY A 146 8.12 4.27 -0.23
C GLY A 146 9.56 4.11 0.24
N LEU A 147 10.13 2.90 0.21
CA LEU A 147 11.54 2.70 0.52
C LEU A 147 12.45 3.49 -0.43
N LEU A 148 12.18 3.48 -1.74
CA LEU A 148 12.94 4.28 -2.71
C LEU A 148 12.88 5.78 -2.39
N TYR A 149 11.69 6.29 -2.07
CA TYR A 149 11.50 7.67 -1.67
C TYR A 149 12.33 8.00 -0.41
N ILE A 150 12.33 7.11 0.59
CA ILE A 150 13.11 7.30 1.81
C ILE A 150 14.61 7.21 1.55
N ILE A 151 15.08 6.34 0.66
CA ILE A 151 16.49 6.30 0.27
C ILE A 151 16.90 7.63 -0.39
N ASP A 152 16.11 8.13 -1.34
CA ASP A 152 16.39 9.43 -1.99
C ASP A 152 16.42 10.58 -0.97
N LYS A 153 15.45 10.62 -0.06
CA LYS A 153 15.39 11.59 1.04
C LYS A 153 16.58 11.47 1.98
N PHE A 154 16.94 10.26 2.41
CA PHE A 154 18.08 9.96 3.26
C PHE A 154 19.40 10.43 2.63
N MET A 155 19.56 10.22 1.32
CA MET A 155 20.75 10.66 0.59
C MET A 155 20.89 12.19 0.57
N LYS A 156 19.78 12.92 0.51
CA LYS A 156 19.75 14.40 0.47
C LYS A 156 19.88 15.06 1.85
N GLU A 157 19.37 14.42 2.91
CA GLU A 157 19.24 15.05 4.24
C GLU A 157 20.45 14.84 5.18
N GLU A 158 21.58 14.32 4.69
CA GLU A 158 22.81 14.05 5.46
C GLU A 158 22.59 13.32 6.82
N LYS A 159 21.51 12.54 6.91
CA LYS A 159 21.22 11.74 8.10
C LYS A 159 22.20 10.57 8.21
N GLU A 160 22.60 10.25 9.43
CA GLU A 160 23.42 9.05 9.71
C GLU A 160 22.59 7.76 9.66
N LYS A 161 21.31 7.84 10.05
CA LYS A 161 20.39 6.69 10.16
C LYS A 161 18.94 7.07 9.88
N VAL A 162 18.20 6.20 9.18
CA VAL A 162 16.73 6.26 9.05
C VAL A 162 16.14 4.85 9.20
N LEU A 163 14.99 4.76 9.87
CA LEU A 163 14.22 3.52 10.03
C LEU A 163 12.93 3.59 9.21
N TYR A 164 12.68 2.54 8.43
CA TYR A 164 11.50 2.39 7.58
C TYR A 164 10.77 1.09 7.88
N GLY A 165 9.48 1.17 8.22
CA GLY A 165 8.61 0.03 8.43
C GLY A 165 8.04 -0.48 7.10
N LEU A 166 8.32 -1.74 6.79
CA LEU A 166 7.74 -2.42 5.63
C LEU A 166 6.27 -2.80 5.88
N PRO A 167 5.48 -3.01 4.82
CA PRO A 167 4.15 -3.60 4.94
C PRO A 167 4.18 -4.96 5.62
N ARG A 168 3.02 -5.40 6.13
CA ARG A 168 2.94 -6.62 6.94
C ARG A 168 3.36 -7.85 6.13
N GLU A 169 4.07 -8.76 6.78
CA GLU A 169 4.53 -10.04 6.21
C GLU A 169 5.22 -9.85 4.87
N SER A 170 6.09 -8.85 4.76
CA SER A 170 6.88 -8.59 3.56
C SER A 170 8.37 -8.51 3.89
N SER A 171 9.22 -8.69 2.89
CA SER A 171 10.68 -8.63 3.00
C SER A 171 11.27 -8.08 1.71
N VAL A 172 12.41 -7.40 1.81
CA VAL A 172 13.15 -6.80 0.71
C VAL A 172 14.45 -7.57 0.48
N LEU A 173 14.68 -7.94 -0.76
CA LEU A 173 15.93 -8.50 -1.25
C LEU A 173 16.70 -7.39 -1.97
N VAL A 174 17.95 -7.18 -1.54
CA VAL A 174 18.85 -6.20 -2.14
C VAL A 174 19.73 -6.90 -3.17
N GLY A 175 19.53 -6.57 -4.44
CA GLY A 175 20.40 -6.98 -5.55
C GLY A 175 21.47 -5.94 -5.83
N LYS A 176 22.30 -6.16 -6.87
CA LYS A 176 23.37 -5.22 -7.25
C LYS A 176 22.86 -3.83 -7.65
N ASN A 177 21.74 -3.77 -8.36
CA ASN A 177 21.16 -2.56 -8.95
C ASN A 177 19.63 -2.57 -8.90
N HIS A 178 19.04 -3.37 -8.01
CA HIS A 178 17.60 -3.49 -7.87
C HIS A 178 17.23 -3.87 -6.44
N LEU A 179 16.02 -3.49 -6.04
CA LEU A 179 15.37 -3.96 -4.84
C LEU A 179 14.18 -4.83 -5.24
N THR A 180 13.95 -5.93 -4.54
CA THR A 180 12.75 -6.76 -4.73
C THR A 180 12.03 -6.91 -3.42
N ILE A 181 10.81 -6.39 -3.32
CA ILE A 181 9.93 -6.70 -2.19
C ILE A 181 9.11 -7.94 -2.52
N LYS A 182 8.94 -8.83 -1.55
CA LYS A 182 8.15 -10.06 -1.69
C LYS A 182 7.23 -10.26 -0.49
N SER A 183 6.13 -10.96 -0.72
CA SER A 183 5.31 -11.47 0.39
C SER A 183 6.04 -12.61 1.12
N LEU A 184 5.83 -12.69 2.43
CA LEU A 184 6.24 -13.79 3.29
C LEU A 184 5.08 -14.77 3.57
N LYS A 185 3.86 -14.45 3.12
CA LYS A 185 2.73 -15.37 3.25
C LYS A 185 2.88 -16.54 2.30
N VAL A 186 2.69 -17.76 2.81
CA VAL A 186 2.84 -19.01 2.04
C VAL A 186 1.92 -19.04 0.81
N SER A 187 0.71 -18.52 0.93
CA SER A 187 -0.27 -18.47 -0.17
C SER A 187 0.05 -17.42 -1.25
N GLU A 188 1.04 -16.56 -1.03
CA GLU A 188 1.42 -15.44 -1.91
C GLU A 188 2.90 -15.55 -2.35
N PHE A 189 3.45 -16.78 -2.35
CA PHE A 189 4.88 -17.04 -2.54
C PHE A 189 5.45 -16.53 -3.87
N ASP A 190 4.60 -16.34 -4.88
CA ASP A 190 4.93 -15.89 -6.23
C ASP A 190 4.58 -14.41 -6.48
N ILE A 191 4.21 -13.66 -5.43
CA ILE A 191 3.96 -12.22 -5.48
C ILE A 191 5.21 -11.46 -5.04
N SER A 192 5.82 -10.75 -5.98
CA SER A 192 6.99 -9.90 -5.74
C SER A 192 7.03 -8.74 -6.72
N ILE A 193 7.65 -7.64 -6.30
CA ILE A 193 7.81 -6.43 -7.12
C ILE A 193 9.27 -6.02 -7.08
N THR A 194 9.85 -5.83 -8.25
CA THR A 194 11.23 -5.41 -8.41
C THR A 194 11.28 -4.00 -8.97
N VAL A 195 12.14 -3.18 -8.39
CA VAL A 195 12.44 -1.83 -8.87
C VAL A 195 13.95 -1.71 -9.12
N ASN A 196 14.32 -1.00 -10.17
CA ASN A 196 15.72 -0.71 -10.45
C ASN A 196 16.20 0.48 -9.63
N LEU A 197 17.46 0.44 -9.23
CA LEU A 197 18.17 1.53 -8.59
C LEU A 197 19.13 2.18 -9.60
N PRO A 198 19.44 3.48 -9.44
CA PRO A 198 20.60 4.08 -10.08
C PRO A 198 21.87 3.25 -9.80
N GLU A 199 22.77 3.18 -10.78
CA GLU A 199 24.07 2.57 -10.57
C GLU A 199 24.79 3.22 -9.40
N ASN A 200 25.47 2.40 -8.59
CA ASN A 200 26.28 2.83 -7.45
C ASN A 200 25.54 3.41 -6.23
N LEU A 201 24.20 3.57 -6.25
CA LEU A 201 23.46 4.06 -5.09
C LEU A 201 23.72 3.24 -3.81
N LEU A 202 23.85 1.91 -3.97
CA LEU A 202 24.12 0.98 -2.86
C LEU A 202 25.58 0.97 -2.39
N ASN A 203 26.48 1.74 -3.00
CA ASN A 203 27.86 1.84 -2.55
C ASN A 203 27.98 2.74 -1.32
N ASP A 204 27.12 3.75 -1.22
CA ASP A 204 27.18 4.79 -0.17
C ASP A 204 26.29 4.47 1.04
N ILE A 205 25.41 3.47 0.92
CA ILE A 205 24.45 3.10 1.95
C ILE A 205 24.54 1.63 2.33
N GLU A 206 24.32 1.35 3.60
CA GLU A 206 24.05 0.02 4.13
C GLU A 206 22.54 -0.11 4.38
N ILE A 207 21.96 -1.22 3.93
CA ILE A 207 20.55 -1.56 4.12
C ILE A 207 20.48 -2.82 4.97
N LEU A 208 19.95 -2.70 6.18
CA LEU A 208 19.76 -3.81 7.11
C LEU A 208 18.27 -4.10 7.28
N GLU A 209 17.88 -5.36 7.16
CA GLU A 209 16.49 -5.78 7.37
C GLU A 209 16.36 -6.71 8.56
N TYR A 210 15.45 -6.39 9.49
CA TYR A 210 15.17 -7.23 10.65
C TYR A 210 13.70 -7.12 11.12
N PRO A 211 13.19 -8.06 11.93
CA PRO A 211 11.84 -7.97 12.48
C PRO A 211 11.63 -6.71 13.32
N ASN A 212 10.47 -6.07 13.21
CA ASN A 212 10.12 -4.96 14.10
C ASN A 212 9.87 -5.51 15.53
N PRO A 213 10.61 -5.03 16.55
CA PRO A 213 10.50 -5.57 17.91
C PRO A 213 9.17 -5.25 18.60
N ILE A 214 8.45 -4.21 18.17
CA ILE A 214 7.17 -3.79 18.78
C ILE A 214 5.94 -4.18 17.94
N ALA A 215 6.14 -4.68 16.72
CA ALA A 215 5.05 -4.98 15.79
C ALA A 215 5.27 -6.33 15.08
N SER A 216 4.71 -7.40 15.65
CA SER A 216 4.83 -8.75 15.09
C SER A 216 4.27 -8.83 13.66
N GLY A 217 5.01 -9.52 12.78
CA GLY A 217 4.70 -9.64 11.37
C GLY A 217 5.18 -8.46 10.52
N PHE A 218 5.68 -7.37 11.12
CA PHE A 218 6.29 -6.27 10.38
C PHE A 218 7.82 -6.36 10.44
N ARG A 219 8.48 -5.82 9.42
CA ARG A 219 9.94 -5.76 9.33
C ARG A 219 10.39 -4.31 9.16
N VAL A 220 11.61 -4.05 9.59
CA VAL A 220 12.25 -2.73 9.54
C VAL A 220 13.38 -2.80 8.54
N ILE A 221 13.47 -1.78 7.70
CA ILE A 221 14.66 -1.44 6.95
C ILE A 221 15.37 -0.30 7.68
N GLU A 222 16.58 -0.57 8.12
CA GLU A 222 17.49 0.43 8.64
C GLU A 222 18.46 0.85 7.54
N LEU A 223 18.46 2.13 7.21
CA LEU A 223 19.41 2.76 6.31
C LEU A 223 20.52 3.41 7.14
N ARG A 224 21.78 3.12 6.79
CA ARG A 224 22.98 3.75 7.37
C ARG A 224 23.90 4.24 6.27
N ARG A 225 24.67 5.29 6.54
CA ARG A 225 25.79 5.69 5.66
C ARG A 225 26.93 4.68 5.80
N ARG A 226 27.49 4.22 4.68
CA ARG A 226 28.75 3.48 4.71
C ARG A 226 29.88 4.45 5.02
N ARG A 227 30.68 4.11 6.02
CA ARG A 227 31.88 4.85 6.41
C ARG A 227 33.10 4.24 5.74
#